data_AF-B0XHD3-F1
#
_entry.id   AF-B0XHD3-F1
#
_cell.length_a   1.000
_cell.length_b   1.000
_cell.length_c   1.000
_cell.angle_alpha   90.00
_cell.angle_beta   90.00
_cell.angle_gamma   90.00
#
_symmetry.space_group_name_H-M   'P 1'
#
loop_
_entity.id
_entity.type
_entity.pdbx_description
1 polymer ?
#
loop_
_entity_poly.entity_id
_entity_poly.type
_entity_poly.pdbx_seq_one_letter_code
_entity_poly.pdbx_strand_id
1 'polypeptide(L)'
;MKNLEGRQIDASPRAPWTLGLPWPVIATKWLICLYAEVVPIETALRIWDCVFLEGNKILLRVGISIVVGLRQEILATDDISELIGLFRALEKNPTLMDCHRFVESVFKVPGTLKRSQIDALRRQIYEQRKADRRKGSS
;
A
#
# COMPACT_ATOMS: atom_id res chain seq x y z
N MET A 1 -14.37 -18.92 -11.74
CA MET A 1 -13.98 -18.40 -10.40
C MET A 1 -12.78 -19.22 -9.95
N LYS A 2 -11.54 -18.75 -10.18
CA LYS A 2 -10.34 -19.48 -9.78
C LYS A 2 -9.83 -18.90 -8.45
N ASN A 3 -9.85 -19.80 -7.46
CA ASN A 3 -9.22 -19.78 -6.15
C ASN A 3 -8.08 -18.77 -5.98
N LEU A 4 -8.25 -17.89 -5.00
CA LEU A 4 -7.18 -17.06 -4.41
C LEU A 4 -6.79 -17.59 -3.02
N GLU A 5 -7.24 -18.79 -2.64
CA GLU A 5 -6.64 -19.56 -1.54
C GLU A 5 -5.35 -20.20 -2.07
N GLY A 6 -4.20 -19.80 -1.53
CA GLY A 6 -2.95 -20.55 -1.75
C GLY A 6 -1.76 -19.76 -2.30
N ARG A 7 -1.75 -18.42 -2.28
CA ARG A 7 -0.44 -17.75 -2.25
C ARG A 7 0.05 -17.77 -0.81
N GLN A 8 0.67 -18.89 -0.43
CA GLN A 8 1.54 -19.01 0.74
C GLN A 8 2.44 -17.77 0.73
N ILE A 9 2.12 -16.80 1.57
CA ILE A 9 3.04 -15.70 1.88
C ILE A 9 4.19 -16.44 2.55
N ASP A 10 5.36 -16.44 1.92
CA ASP A 10 6.46 -17.26 2.42
C ASP A 10 6.68 -16.94 3.90
N ALA A 11 6.70 -17.98 4.71
CA ALA A 11 7.02 -17.88 6.13
C ALA A 11 8.55 -17.95 6.29
N SER A 12 9.30 -17.14 5.53
CA SER A 12 10.70 -16.90 5.84
C SER A 12 10.78 -16.20 7.20
N PRO A 13 11.70 -16.59 8.10
CA PRO A 13 11.95 -15.88 9.35
C PRO A 13 12.30 -14.39 9.16
N ARG A 14 12.63 -13.99 7.92
CA ARG A 14 13.09 -12.66 7.50
C ARG A 14 11.99 -11.81 6.85
N ALA A 15 10.72 -12.18 7.02
CA ALA A 15 9.63 -11.45 6.38
C ALA A 15 9.44 -10.07 7.05
N PRO A 16 9.43 -8.95 6.32
CA PRO A 16 9.35 -7.58 6.89
C PRO A 16 8.13 -7.33 7.80
N TRP A 17 7.11 -8.18 7.68
CA TRP A 17 5.91 -8.13 8.52
C TRP A 17 6.15 -8.65 9.94
N THR A 18 7.24 -9.40 10.19
CA THR A 18 7.65 -9.85 11.53
C THR A 18 8.38 -8.78 12.33
N LEU A 19 8.94 -7.77 11.63
CA LEU A 19 9.59 -6.60 12.23
C LEU A 19 8.63 -5.70 13.01
N GLY A 20 7.34 -6.02 13.14
CA GLY A 20 6.41 -5.21 13.95
C GLY A 20 6.19 -3.79 13.41
N LEU A 21 6.46 -3.56 12.12
CA LEU A 21 6.29 -2.26 11.49
C LEU A 21 4.84 -1.78 11.65
N PRO A 22 4.59 -0.54 12.10
CA PRO A 22 3.24 0.02 12.18
C PRO A 22 2.76 0.44 10.79
N TRP A 23 2.52 -0.54 9.91
CA TRP A 23 1.94 -0.35 8.58
C TRP A 23 0.73 0.59 8.56
N PRO A 24 -0.21 0.53 9.53
CA PRO A 24 -1.32 1.48 9.58
C PRO A 24 -0.86 2.93 9.66
N VAL A 25 0.22 3.24 10.40
CA VAL A 25 0.72 4.62 10.55
C VAL A 25 1.28 5.13 9.23
N ILE A 26 2.12 4.33 8.57
CA ILE A 26 2.74 4.70 7.29
C ILE A 26 1.68 4.85 6.20
N ALA A 27 0.80 3.84 6.05
CA ALA A 27 -0.27 3.87 5.08
C ALA A 27 -1.27 5.01 5.35
N THR A 28 -1.54 5.35 6.62
CA THR A 28 -2.43 6.46 6.95
C THR A 28 -1.87 7.80 6.46
N LYS A 29 -0.57 8.07 6.65
CA LYS A 29 0.06 9.28 6.09
C LYS A 29 -0.12 9.35 4.58
N TRP A 30 0.14 8.25 3.88
CA TRP A 30 0.01 8.18 2.42
C TRP A 30 -1.41 8.47 1.94
N LEU A 31 -2.41 7.87 2.58
CA LEU A 31 -3.80 7.97 2.15
C LEU A 31 -4.46 9.29 2.55
N ILE A 32 -4.21 9.82 3.76
CA ILE A 32 -4.80 11.09 4.21
C ILE A 32 -4.26 12.26 3.38
N CYS A 33 -2.95 12.28 3.13
CA CYS A 33 -2.33 13.34 2.35
C CYS A 33 -2.38 13.10 0.84
N LEU A 34 -3.09 12.05 0.37
CA LEU A 34 -3.19 11.69 -1.05
C LEU A 34 -1.82 11.67 -1.76
N TYR A 35 -0.79 11.18 -1.07
CA TYR A 35 0.62 11.15 -1.50
C TYR A 35 1.32 12.52 -1.68
N ALA A 36 0.68 13.64 -1.39
CA ALA A 36 1.25 14.99 -1.58
C ALA A 36 2.57 15.23 -0.83
N GLU A 37 2.74 14.59 0.33
CA GLU A 37 3.94 14.70 1.19
C GLU A 37 4.82 13.44 1.14
N VAL A 38 4.68 12.63 0.09
CA VAL A 38 5.31 11.31 -0.01
C VAL A 38 6.11 11.17 -1.30
N VAL A 39 5.65 11.80 -2.38
CA VAL A 39 6.26 11.73 -3.70
C VAL A 39 6.48 13.15 -4.25
N PRO A 40 7.34 13.32 -5.27
CA PRO A 40 7.51 14.60 -5.95
C PRO A 40 6.18 15.17 -6.46
N ILE A 41 6.05 16.49 -6.46
CA ILE A 41 4.79 17.17 -6.83
C ILE A 41 4.26 16.75 -8.21
N GLU A 42 5.15 16.55 -9.18
CA GLU A 42 4.80 16.10 -10.53
C GLU A 42 4.10 14.73 -10.51
N THR A 43 4.63 13.80 -9.71
CA THR A 43 4.04 12.47 -9.50
C THR A 43 2.74 12.55 -8.73
N ALA A 44 2.67 13.42 -7.70
CA ALA A 44 1.44 13.64 -6.93
C ALA A 44 0.29 14.14 -7.82
N LEU A 45 0.55 15.13 -8.69
CA LEU A 45 -0.45 15.65 -9.63
C LEU A 45 -0.96 14.57 -10.59
N ARG A 46 -0.08 13.71 -11.10
CA ARG A 46 -0.49 12.60 -11.99
C ARG A 46 -1.30 11.53 -11.27
N ILE A 47 -0.99 11.26 -10.00
CA ILE A 47 -1.82 10.40 -9.14
C ILE A 47 -3.20 11.03 -9.00
N TRP A 48 -3.29 12.34 -8.78
CA TRP A 48 -4.56 13.05 -8.62
C TRP A 48 -5.40 13.02 -9.90
N ASP A 49 -4.81 13.21 -11.08
CA ASP A 49 -5.48 13.03 -12.37
C ASP A 49 -6.18 11.66 -12.44
N CYS A 50 -5.45 10.61 -12.06
CA CYS A 50 -5.97 9.25 -12.03
C CYS A 50 -7.07 9.09 -10.97
N VAL A 51 -6.94 9.70 -9.79
CA VAL A 51 -7.96 9.66 -8.73
C VAL A 51 -9.26 10.33 -9.18
N PHE A 52 -9.19 11.48 -9.86
CA PHE A 52 -10.38 12.15 -10.37
C PHE A 52 -11.07 11.37 -11.49
N LEU A 53 -10.32 10.64 -12.30
CA LEU A 53 -10.86 9.84 -13.41
C LEU A 53 -11.40 8.46 -12.96
N GLU A 54 -10.63 7.72 -12.16
CA GLU A 54 -10.89 6.31 -11.81
C GLU A 54 -11.46 6.11 -10.39
N GLY A 55 -11.35 7.13 -9.55
CA GLY A 55 -11.78 7.15 -8.15
C GLY A 55 -10.70 6.74 -7.13
N ASN A 56 -11.08 6.76 -5.85
CA ASN A 56 -10.18 6.56 -4.70
C ASN A 56 -9.47 5.19 -4.63
N LYS A 57 -9.87 4.19 -5.44
CA LYS A 57 -9.17 2.90 -5.54
C LYS A 57 -7.72 3.08 -6.00
N ILE A 58 -7.43 4.15 -6.74
CA ILE A 58 -6.07 4.50 -7.20
C ILE A 58 -5.13 4.69 -6.02
N LEU A 59 -5.59 5.27 -4.91
CA LEU A 59 -4.73 5.50 -3.75
C LEU A 59 -4.17 4.19 -3.17
N LEU A 60 -4.97 3.11 -3.17
CA LEU A 60 -4.50 1.80 -2.74
C LEU A 60 -3.55 1.16 -3.77
N ARG A 61 -3.83 1.35 -5.07
CA ARG A 61 -2.94 0.88 -6.15
C ARG A 61 -1.56 1.52 -6.07
N VAL A 62 -1.50 2.82 -5.83
CA VAL A 62 -0.26 3.57 -5.65
C VAL A 62 0.54 3.00 -4.48
N GLY A 63 -0.08 2.83 -3.31
CA GLY A 63 0.60 2.30 -2.13
C GLY A 63 1.16 0.89 -2.34
N ILE A 64 0.39 0.00 -2.98
CA ILE A 64 0.88 -1.34 -3.34
C ILE A 64 2.05 -1.24 -4.32
N SER A 65 1.97 -0.37 -5.32
CA SER A 65 3.02 -0.22 -6.34
C SER A 65 4.32 0.32 -5.75
N ILE A 66 4.24 1.25 -4.78
CA ILE A 66 5.40 1.71 -4.01
C ILE A 66 6.03 0.54 -3.25
N VAL A 67 5.25 -0.20 -2.45
CA VAL A 67 5.79 -1.33 -1.66
C VAL A 67 6.39 -2.41 -2.54
N VAL A 68 5.77 -2.71 -3.69
CA VAL A 68 6.31 -3.69 -4.65
C VAL A 68 7.57 -3.17 -5.34
N GLY A 69 7.62 -1.88 -5.68
CA GLY A 69 8.81 -1.25 -6.26
C GLY A 69 10.02 -1.30 -5.33
N LEU A 70 9.80 -1.08 -4.04
CA LEU A 70 10.83 -1.13 -3.00
C LEU A 70 11.10 -2.55 -2.48
N ARG A 71 10.46 -3.59 -3.04
CA ARG A 71 10.49 -4.94 -2.49
C ARG A 71 11.91 -5.44 -2.19
N GLN A 72 12.86 -5.15 -3.07
CA GLN A 72 14.24 -5.60 -2.88
C GLN A 72 14.91 -4.91 -1.70
N GLU A 73 14.72 -3.60 -1.54
CA GLU A 73 15.25 -2.84 -0.40
C GLU A 73 14.58 -3.28 0.90
N ILE A 74 13.25 -3.43 0.89
CA ILE A 74 12.47 -3.88 2.05
C ILE A 74 12.93 -5.28 2.52
N LEU A 75 13.27 -6.17 1.58
CA LEU A 75 13.76 -7.52 1.91
C LEU A 75 15.25 -7.56 2.30
N ALA A 76 16.01 -6.51 2.01
CA ALA A 76 17.42 -6.40 2.37
C ALA A 76 17.64 -5.78 3.76
N THR A 77 16.60 -5.17 4.33
CA THR A 77 16.65 -4.50 5.63
C THR A 77 16.19 -5.41 6.76
N ASP A 78 17.01 -5.51 7.80
CA ASP A 78 16.72 -6.26 9.04
C ASP A 78 16.32 -5.35 10.22
N ASP A 79 16.23 -4.04 10.01
CA ASP A 79 15.89 -3.05 11.05
C ASP A 79 14.68 -2.16 10.68
N ILE A 80 13.82 -1.91 11.67
CA ILE A 80 12.63 -1.06 11.53
C ILE A 80 13.01 0.38 11.22
N SER A 81 14.09 0.91 11.83
CA SER A 81 14.48 2.31 11.65
C SER A 81 14.93 2.55 10.21
N GLU A 82 15.71 1.63 9.65
CA GLU A 82 16.11 1.63 8.24
C GLU A 82 14.89 1.56 7.31
N LEU A 83 13.92 0.68 7.60
CA LEU A 83 12.70 0.55 6.81
C LEU A 83 11.84 1.82 6.85
N ILE A 84 11.71 2.46 8.01
CA ILE A 84 11.04 3.76 8.16
C ILE A 84 11.82 4.85 7.40
N GLY A 85 13.15 4.81 7.45
CA GLY A 85 14.04 5.69 6.69
C GLY A 85 13.80 5.58 5.18
N LEU A 86 13.69 4.36 4.67
CA LEU A 86 13.39 4.08 3.26
C LEU A 86 12.06 4.73 2.84
N PHE A 87 11.00 4.58 3.64
CA PHE A 87 9.71 5.19 3.34
C PHE A 87 9.72 6.73 3.46
N ARG A 88 10.56 7.30 4.34
CA ARG A 88 10.73 8.76 4.44
C ARG A 88 11.53 9.33 3.26
N ALA A 89 12.42 8.54 2.68
CA ALA A 89 13.24 8.94 1.53
C ALA A 89 12.52 8.84 0.18
N LEU A 90 11.24 8.44 0.16
CA LEU A 90 10.49 8.23 -1.09
C LEU A 90 10.40 9.45 -1.99
N GLU A 91 10.28 10.64 -1.41
CA GLU A 91 10.23 11.89 -2.18
C GLU A 91 11.47 12.09 -3.05
N LYS A 92 12.61 11.53 -2.63
CA LYS A 92 13.89 11.62 -3.35
C LYS A 92 14.24 10.36 -4.14
N ASN A 93 13.35 9.37 -4.16
CA ASN A 93 13.63 8.10 -4.83
C ASN A 93 13.56 8.31 -6.36
N PRO A 94 14.63 8.00 -7.12
CA PRO A 94 14.66 8.19 -8.57
C PRO A 94 13.53 7.47 -9.32
N THR A 95 13.06 6.33 -8.79
CA THR A 95 11.94 5.57 -9.35
C THR A 95 10.61 6.34 -9.29
N LEU A 96 10.46 7.22 -8.29
CA LEU A 96 9.28 8.05 -8.09
C LEU A 96 9.40 9.43 -8.75
N MET A 97 10.61 9.81 -9.18
CA MET A 97 10.86 11.02 -9.98
C MET A 97 10.43 10.83 -11.44
N ASP A 98 10.47 9.61 -11.98
CA ASP A 98 9.88 9.30 -13.28
C ASP A 98 8.37 9.08 -13.13
N CYS A 99 7.62 10.19 -13.11
CA CYS A 99 6.17 10.18 -12.90
C CYS A 99 5.44 9.34 -13.96
N HIS A 100 5.93 9.30 -15.19
CA HIS A 100 5.28 8.57 -16.28
C HIS A 100 5.40 7.06 -16.07
N ARG A 101 6.62 6.55 -15.86
CA ARG A 101 6.83 5.13 -15.61
C ARG A 101 6.19 4.67 -14.31
N PHE A 102 6.21 5.52 -13.28
CA PHE A 102 5.55 5.21 -12.03
C PHE A 102 4.03 5.03 -12.24
N VAL A 103 3.36 5.98 -12.88
CA VAL A 103 1.91 5.90 -13.11
C VAL A 103 1.55 4.67 -13.96
N GLU A 104 2.34 4.35 -14.99
CA GLU A 104 2.13 3.09 -15.72
C GLU A 104 2.21 1.85 -14.83
N SER A 105 3.17 1.82 -13.90
CA SER A 105 3.31 0.73 -12.95
C SER A 105 2.08 0.61 -12.03
N VAL A 106 1.44 1.73 -11.65
CA VAL A 106 0.23 1.75 -10.81
C VAL A 106 -0.94 1.01 -11.45
N PHE A 107 -1.03 1.03 -12.79
CA PHE A 107 -2.06 0.29 -13.52
C PHE A 107 -1.68 -1.17 -13.80
N LYS A 108 -0.38 -1.49 -13.87
CA LYS A 108 0.15 -2.82 -14.18
C LYS A 108 0.35 -3.70 -12.92
N VAL A 109 1.04 -3.18 -11.92
CA VAL A 109 1.59 -3.94 -10.77
C VAL A 109 0.52 -4.49 -9.83
N PRO A 110 -0.48 -3.72 -9.37
CA PRO A 110 -1.54 -4.27 -8.52
C PRO A 110 -2.48 -5.21 -9.28
N GLY A 111 -2.27 -5.39 -10.59
CA GLY A 111 -3.10 -6.19 -11.47
C GLY A 111 -4.58 -5.80 -11.38
N THR A 112 -5.42 -6.81 -11.17
CA THR A 112 -6.87 -6.64 -11.06
C THR A 112 -7.27 -6.32 -9.61
N LEU A 113 -7.00 -5.11 -9.15
CA LEU A 113 -7.64 -4.58 -7.94
C LEU A 113 -9.00 -3.98 -8.32
N LYS A 114 -10.07 -4.76 -8.19
CA LYS A 114 -11.45 -4.34 -8.47
C LYS A 114 -12.04 -3.59 -7.28
N ARG A 115 -12.91 -2.62 -7.58
CA ARG A 115 -13.68 -1.89 -6.57
C ARG A 115 -14.50 -2.83 -5.68
N SER A 116 -15.11 -3.86 -6.28
CA SER A 116 -15.87 -4.88 -5.56
C SER A 116 -15.05 -5.66 -4.52
N GLN A 117 -13.77 -5.91 -4.79
CA GLN A 117 -12.87 -6.58 -3.82
C GLN A 117 -12.58 -5.66 -2.65
N ILE A 118 -12.29 -4.38 -2.91
CA ILE A 118 -12.08 -3.38 -1.85
C ILE A 118 -13.34 -3.26 -0.98
N ASP A 119 -14.52 -3.21 -1.59
CA ASP A 119 -15.78 -3.07 -0.87
C ASP A 119 -16.16 -4.35 -0.10
N ALA A 120 -15.79 -5.53 -0.61
CA ALA A 120 -15.92 -6.79 0.13
C ALA A 120 -15.00 -6.80 1.37
N LEU A 121 -13.73 -6.43 1.22
CA LEU A 121 -12.78 -6.34 2.33
C LEU A 121 -13.21 -5.32 3.39
N ARG A 122 -13.70 -4.14 2.97
CA ARG A 122 -14.26 -3.13 3.89
C ARG A 122 -15.43 -3.67 4.70
N ARG A 123 -16.36 -4.38 4.05
CA ARG A 123 -17.51 -5.02 4.72
C ARG A 123 -17.05 -6.08 5.71
N GLN A 124 -16.11 -6.95 5.31
CA GLN A 124 -15.57 -7.99 6.19
C GLN A 124 -14.94 -7.40 7.46
N ILE A 125 -14.09 -6.37 7.31
CA ILE A 125 -13.44 -5.71 8.46
C ILE A 125 -14.48 -5.02 9.36
N TYR A 126 -15.50 -4.39 8.77
CA TYR A 126 -16.58 -3.76 9.54
C TYR A 126 -17.33 -4.77 10.41
N GLU A 127 -17.72 -5.91 9.83
CA GLU A 127 -18.43 -6.97 10.56
C GLU A 127 -17.57 -7.61 11.65
N GLN A 128 -16.28 -7.85 11.38
CA GLN A 128 -15.32 -8.35 12.38
C GLN A 128 -15.24 -7.40 13.59
N ARG A 129 -15.03 -6.11 13.36
CA ARG A 129 -14.97 -5.09 14.44
C ARG A 129 -16.28 -4.95 15.21
N LYS A 130 -17.42 -5.16 14.54
CA LYS A 130 -18.73 -5.16 15.19
C LYS A 130 -18.92 -6.38 16.08
N ALA A 131 -18.45 -7.55 15.66
CA ALA A 131 -18.45 -8.77 16.46
C ALA A 131 -17.52 -8.66 17.68
N ASP A 132 -16.32 -8.10 17.52
CA ASP A 132 -15.36 -7.93 18.61
C ASP A 132 -15.89 -6.97 19.69
N ARG A 133 -16.54 -5.86 19.28
CA ARG A 133 -17.21 -4.94 20.22
C ARG A 133 -18.33 -5.61 21.02
N ARG A 134 -19.05 -6.58 20.44
CA ARG A 134 -20.09 -7.32 21.15
C ARG A 134 -19.50 -8.31 22.18
N LYS A 135 -18.35 -8.92 21.87
CA LYS A 135 -17.66 -9.85 22.78
C LYS A 135 -17.00 -9.15 23.97
N GLY A 136 -16.56 -7.90 23.81
CA GLY A 136 -15.96 -7.12 24.91
C GLY A 136 -16.96 -6.50 25.90
N SER A 137 -18.27 -6.68 25.68
CA SER A 137 -19.33 -6.20 26.56
C SER A 137 -20.07 -7.33 27.30
N SER A 138 -19.59 -8.58 27.21
CA SER A 138 -19.98 -9.74 28.02
C SER A 138 -18.80 -10.20 28.86
#